data_AF-A0A1T4RX97-F1
#
_entry.id   AF-A0A1T4RX97-F1
#
_cell.length_a   1.000
_cell.length_b   1.000
_cell.length_c   1.000
_cell.angle_alpha   90.00
_cell.angle_beta   90.00
_cell.angle_gamma   90.00
#
_symmetry.space_group_name_H-M   'P 1'
#
loop_
_entity.id
_entity.type
_entity.pdbx_description
1 polymer ?
#
loop_
_entity_poly.entity_id
_entity_poly.type
_entity_poly.pdbx_seq_one_letter_code
_entity_poly.pdbx_strand_id
1 'polypeptide(L)'
;KVTIYYEEGGSTKHISFPLTGEWKANTTREYKLSQKNSSWGYTFTLADENKTYDYQGHETSSKIAFKVTSYRQSGTTQQPVAWKISKYEEWDYATNSWVDKGTTKPDWLGDLTDQGNGGTAAEVGNTAVKPATVIDKLAPYNQVLKDAMPKGTAANPYNLANPGGSGAKSHIEETANCYLISAPGHYCIPLVYGNAIKNGITNSHAYQTSASGTYMLQHFKDHAGVDINSPYINVQNTSDPATQASIVWTDQSGIIEASSLGIEGSGTNAFVHFRVPQDKIKNGNAVIAVKNASGTVMWSWHLWFIHDDALNTVNCTNFQNHKYKFTRETLGWKYTAWSVSTYSAPRKVRVKVEQTVANGGVKQSAYITITQNPGNARQGYSTLYQFGRKDAFPGTDTTPDGSFSVEQSSGYSLQNTIRHPDIFYGYYSGYSVYFKNIWSADNTNWGYNDDPVVKTVYDPCPAGFHMPASNAFTGFTTDGQNYGPMNVSGTWDWGWNFNNKITSPDAPVYFPASGRRDYDNGFVQVVGFYGHYWSAVPYDTYSGCSLFFSSGRVDPHSAIGGSYGMSVRPVAEPKTRVTPKTPGSTEEDWSSNEDIDGGEIEI
;
A
#
# COMPACT_ATOMS: atom_id res chain seq x y z
N LYS A 1 -43.10 -68.26 17.69
CA LYS A 1 -41.68 -67.92 17.98
C LYS A 1 -40.82 -68.69 17.01
N VAL A 2 -39.86 -68.05 16.34
CA VAL A 2 -38.86 -68.75 15.51
C VAL A 2 -37.56 -68.75 16.29
N THR A 3 -36.89 -69.89 16.29
CA THR A 3 -35.56 -70.05 16.88
C THR A 3 -34.63 -70.53 15.79
N ILE A 4 -33.52 -69.81 15.60
CA ILE A 4 -32.47 -70.15 14.65
C ILE A 4 -31.26 -70.61 15.46
N TYR A 5 -30.79 -71.83 15.20
CA TYR A 5 -29.58 -72.39 15.78
C TYR A 5 -28.42 -72.21 14.77
N TYR A 6 -27.24 -71.84 15.25
CA TYR A 6 -26.05 -71.64 14.42
C TYR A 6 -24.77 -71.93 15.20
N GLU A 7 -23.70 -72.30 14.49
CA GLU A 7 -22.38 -72.56 15.07
C GLU A 7 -21.50 -71.31 14.99
N GLU A 8 -20.92 -70.88 16.10
CA GLU A 8 -19.92 -69.80 16.14
C GLU A 8 -18.73 -70.24 17.01
N GLY A 9 -17.54 -70.40 16.39
CA GLY A 9 -16.34 -70.84 17.10
C GLY A 9 -16.42 -72.26 17.67
N GLY A 10 -17.18 -73.16 17.02
CA GLY A 10 -17.36 -74.55 17.46
C GLY A 10 -18.34 -74.73 18.63
N SER A 11 -19.11 -73.69 18.98
CA SER A 11 -20.17 -73.74 19.99
C SER A 11 -21.52 -73.41 19.37
N THR A 12 -22.53 -74.25 19.64
CA THR A 12 -23.91 -74.02 19.20
C THR A 12 -24.51 -72.83 19.93
N LYS A 13 -24.93 -71.81 19.18
CA LYS A 13 -25.68 -70.65 19.66
C LYS A 13 -27.09 -70.65 19.09
N HIS A 14 -27.98 -69.91 19.72
CA HIS A 14 -29.33 -69.72 19.20
C HIS A 14 -29.79 -68.28 19.39
N ILE A 15 -30.62 -67.82 18.47
CA ILE A 15 -31.39 -66.58 18.60
C ILE A 15 -32.86 -66.92 18.44
N SER A 16 -33.71 -66.31 19.27
CA SER A 16 -35.15 -66.49 19.16
C SER A 16 -35.88 -65.17 19.18
N PHE A 17 -36.92 -65.06 18.37
CA PHE A 17 -37.82 -63.92 18.39
C PHE A 17 -39.28 -64.38 18.28
N PRO A 18 -40.22 -63.68 18.94
CA PRO A 18 -41.64 -63.94 18.78
C PRO A 18 -42.06 -63.61 17.35
N LEU A 19 -42.87 -64.46 16.75
CA LEU A 19 -43.57 -64.10 15.51
C LEU A 19 -44.85 -63.39 15.96
N THR A 20 -45.04 -62.14 15.54
CA THR A 20 -46.20 -61.33 15.88
C THR A 20 -46.99 -60.97 14.62
N GLY A 21 -48.32 -61.02 14.69
CA GLY A 21 -49.24 -60.73 13.57
C GLY A 21 -49.99 -61.96 13.03
N GLU A 22 -51.08 -61.72 12.30
CA GLU A 22 -51.85 -62.75 11.59
C GLU A 22 -51.15 -63.17 10.29
N TRP A 23 -50.90 -64.47 10.13
CA TRP A 23 -50.29 -65.02 8.93
C TRP A 23 -51.37 -65.29 7.87
N LYS A 24 -51.35 -64.53 6.76
CA LYS A 24 -52.21 -64.83 5.61
C LYS A 24 -51.71 -66.10 4.91
N ALA A 25 -52.63 -67.00 4.57
CA ALA A 25 -52.31 -68.17 3.76
C ALA A 25 -51.59 -67.75 2.46
N ASN A 26 -50.59 -68.54 2.04
CA ASN A 26 -49.75 -68.31 0.86
C ASN A 26 -48.80 -67.09 0.91
N THR A 27 -48.34 -66.66 2.09
CA THR A 27 -47.23 -65.68 2.20
C THR A 27 -45.94 -66.32 2.71
N THR A 28 -44.82 -65.95 2.06
CA THR A 28 -43.45 -66.32 2.50
C THR A 28 -42.78 -65.10 3.13
N ARG A 29 -42.13 -65.27 4.28
CA ARG A 29 -41.26 -64.26 4.90
C ARG A 29 -39.88 -64.86 5.13
N GLU A 30 -38.85 -64.19 4.64
CA GLU A 30 -37.45 -64.61 4.77
C GLU A 30 -36.77 -63.87 5.94
N TYR A 31 -36.05 -64.61 6.78
CA TYR A 31 -35.26 -64.07 7.89
C TYR A 31 -33.81 -64.51 7.71
N LYS A 32 -32.85 -63.57 7.73
CA LYS A 32 -31.42 -63.86 7.51
C LYS A 32 -30.59 -63.56 8.76
N LEU A 33 -29.75 -64.50 9.16
CA LEU A 33 -28.73 -64.34 10.19
C LEU A 33 -27.41 -63.87 9.54
N SER A 34 -26.73 -62.90 10.14
CA SER A 34 -25.40 -62.46 9.71
C SER A 34 -24.49 -62.21 10.91
N GLN A 35 -23.20 -62.49 10.77
CA GLN A 35 -22.18 -62.26 11.80
C GLN A 35 -22.07 -60.76 12.17
N LYS A 36 -21.56 -60.46 13.38
CA LYS A 36 -21.23 -59.07 13.79
C LYS A 36 -20.25 -58.38 12.83
N ASN A 37 -19.41 -59.15 12.17
CA ASN A 37 -18.56 -58.71 11.08
C ASN A 37 -19.26 -59.10 9.77
N SER A 38 -19.62 -58.10 8.96
CA SER A 38 -20.21 -58.36 7.66
C SER A 38 -19.12 -58.88 6.72
N SER A 39 -19.39 -59.97 5.99
CA SER A 39 -18.54 -60.40 4.88
C SER A 39 -18.59 -59.45 3.68
N TRP A 40 -19.44 -58.43 3.73
CA TRP A 40 -19.52 -57.42 2.69
C TRP A 40 -18.31 -56.48 2.77
N GLY A 41 -17.65 -56.26 1.64
CA GLY A 41 -16.65 -55.19 1.50
C GLY A 41 -17.36 -53.84 1.46
N TYR A 42 -16.94 -52.90 2.30
CA TYR A 42 -17.48 -51.54 2.32
C TYR A 42 -16.55 -50.63 1.53
N THR A 43 -17.13 -49.88 0.60
CA THR A 43 -16.43 -48.88 -0.22
C THR A 43 -16.92 -47.51 0.19
N PHE A 44 -15.99 -46.63 0.52
CA PHE A 44 -16.23 -45.21 0.75
C PHE A 44 -15.13 -44.40 0.07
N THR A 45 -15.52 -43.56 -0.87
CA THR A 45 -14.61 -42.66 -1.56
C THR A 45 -15.19 -41.25 -1.49
N LEU A 46 -14.34 -40.31 -1.10
CA LEU A 46 -14.60 -38.89 -1.18
C LEU A 46 -13.70 -38.32 -2.28
N ALA A 47 -14.25 -37.54 -3.19
CA ALA A 47 -13.49 -36.84 -4.20
C ALA A 47 -13.80 -35.34 -4.14
N ASP A 48 -12.87 -34.55 -4.66
CA ASP A 48 -12.92 -33.09 -4.63
C ASP A 48 -12.99 -32.58 -3.17
N GLU A 49 -12.03 -32.98 -2.34
CA GLU A 49 -12.07 -32.82 -0.88
C GLU A 49 -11.79 -31.39 -0.40
N ASN A 50 -11.06 -30.60 -1.19
CA ASN A 50 -10.68 -29.23 -0.83
C ASN A 50 -11.61 -28.21 -1.50
N LYS A 51 -12.01 -27.20 -0.74
CA LYS A 51 -12.85 -26.09 -1.17
C LYS A 51 -12.24 -24.79 -0.68
N THR A 52 -12.07 -23.83 -1.58
CA THR A 52 -11.59 -22.49 -1.22
C THR A 52 -12.60 -21.46 -1.66
N TYR A 53 -12.93 -20.53 -0.76
CA TYR A 53 -13.83 -19.42 -1.00
C TYR A 53 -13.11 -18.10 -0.71
N ASP A 54 -13.50 -17.06 -1.44
CA ASP A 54 -13.16 -15.69 -1.05
C ASP A 54 -14.03 -15.22 0.14
N TYR A 55 -13.75 -14.02 0.63
CA TYR A 55 -14.49 -13.42 1.73
C TYR A 55 -15.95 -13.07 1.36
N GLN A 56 -16.28 -12.96 0.07
CA GLN A 56 -17.64 -12.71 -0.42
C GLN A 56 -18.45 -14.00 -0.53
N GLY A 57 -17.80 -15.15 -0.41
CA GLY A 57 -18.42 -16.46 -0.50
C GLY A 57 -18.43 -17.06 -1.91
N HIS A 58 -17.67 -16.48 -2.85
CA HIS A 58 -17.45 -17.10 -4.16
C HIS A 58 -16.43 -18.22 -4.06
N GLU A 59 -16.72 -19.33 -4.72
CA GLU A 59 -15.79 -20.46 -4.82
C GLU A 59 -14.65 -20.13 -5.78
N THR A 60 -13.42 -20.45 -5.38
CA THR A 60 -12.19 -20.10 -6.11
C THR A 60 -11.32 -21.32 -6.46
N SER A 61 -11.65 -22.51 -5.95
CA SER A 61 -10.94 -23.76 -6.26
C SER A 61 -11.42 -24.46 -7.55
N SER A 62 -12.35 -23.86 -8.31
CA SER A 62 -12.95 -24.43 -9.53
C SER A 62 -13.65 -25.79 -9.32
N LYS A 63 -14.01 -26.11 -8.08
CA LYS A 63 -14.59 -27.39 -7.66
C LYS A 63 -15.65 -27.14 -6.58
N ILE A 64 -16.82 -26.62 -6.97
CA ILE A 64 -17.87 -26.20 -6.04
C ILE A 64 -18.53 -27.33 -5.23
N ALA A 65 -18.47 -28.57 -5.72
CA ALA A 65 -19.07 -29.72 -5.07
C ALA A 65 -18.04 -30.77 -4.66
N PHE A 66 -18.35 -31.53 -3.61
CA PHE A 66 -17.65 -32.78 -3.28
C PHE A 66 -18.47 -33.96 -3.80
N LYS A 67 -17.83 -35.12 -3.93
CA LYS A 67 -18.48 -36.33 -4.45
C LYS A 67 -18.28 -37.50 -3.49
N VAL A 68 -19.37 -38.16 -3.10
CA VAL A 68 -19.36 -39.30 -2.19
C VAL A 68 -19.82 -40.55 -2.91
N THR A 69 -18.98 -41.58 -2.93
CA THR A 69 -19.36 -42.94 -3.32
C THR A 69 -19.36 -43.80 -2.08
N SER A 70 -20.50 -44.39 -1.74
CA SER A 70 -20.67 -45.12 -0.48
C SER A 70 -21.59 -46.32 -0.65
N TYR A 71 -21.03 -47.52 -0.69
CA TYR A 71 -21.79 -48.75 -0.84
C TYR A 71 -21.07 -49.92 -0.17
N ARG A 72 -21.76 -51.05 -0.05
CA ARG A 72 -21.18 -52.33 0.35
C ARG A 72 -21.40 -53.37 -0.74
N GLN A 73 -20.50 -54.34 -0.86
CA GLN A 73 -20.55 -55.38 -1.87
C GLN A 73 -20.27 -56.77 -1.29
N SER A 74 -21.03 -57.78 -1.72
CA SER A 74 -20.75 -59.19 -1.46
C SER A 74 -20.99 -59.98 -2.75
N GLY A 75 -19.93 -60.57 -3.31
CA GLY A 75 -19.97 -61.16 -4.65
C GLY A 75 -20.33 -60.10 -5.71
N THR A 76 -21.38 -60.35 -6.48
CA THR A 76 -21.92 -59.40 -7.50
C THR A 76 -23.01 -58.47 -6.97
N THR A 77 -23.48 -58.65 -5.73
CA THR A 77 -24.53 -57.80 -5.15
C THR A 77 -23.93 -56.57 -4.51
N GLN A 78 -24.41 -55.38 -4.91
CA GLN A 78 -24.04 -54.08 -4.35
C GLN A 78 -25.25 -53.45 -3.66
N GLN A 79 -25.03 -52.79 -2.53
CA GLN A 79 -26.07 -52.08 -1.78
C GLN A 79 -25.59 -50.71 -1.33
N PRO A 80 -26.41 -49.65 -1.49
CA PRO A 80 -26.06 -48.32 -1.01
C PRO A 80 -25.89 -48.32 0.50
N VAL A 81 -24.94 -47.52 0.98
CA VAL A 81 -24.73 -47.27 2.42
C VAL A 81 -24.83 -45.77 2.63
N ALA A 82 -25.87 -45.34 3.34
CA ALA A 82 -26.08 -43.93 3.64
C ALA A 82 -24.88 -43.34 4.39
N TRP A 83 -24.57 -42.08 4.13
CA TRP A 83 -23.50 -41.33 4.77
C TRP A 83 -24.04 -40.04 5.38
N LYS A 84 -23.30 -39.48 6.34
CA LYS A 84 -23.60 -38.19 6.96
C LYS A 84 -22.34 -37.46 7.40
N ILE A 85 -22.45 -36.17 7.60
CA ILE A 85 -21.48 -35.40 8.36
C ILE A 85 -21.63 -35.76 9.84
N SER A 86 -20.52 -36.09 10.50
CA SER A 86 -20.51 -36.45 11.91
C SER A 86 -19.67 -35.54 12.80
N LYS A 87 -18.84 -34.68 12.21
CA LYS A 87 -17.90 -33.86 12.97
C LYS A 87 -17.42 -32.64 12.19
N TYR A 88 -17.21 -31.54 12.91
CA TYR A 88 -16.50 -30.35 12.45
C TYR A 88 -15.26 -30.09 13.32
N GLU A 89 -14.18 -29.70 12.68
CA GLU A 89 -12.94 -29.29 13.35
C GLU A 89 -12.47 -27.97 12.73
N GLU A 90 -12.07 -26.99 13.52
CA GLU A 90 -11.56 -25.70 13.02
C GLU A 90 -10.05 -25.60 13.25
N TRP A 91 -9.34 -24.97 12.30
CA TRP A 91 -7.89 -24.79 12.41
C TRP A 91 -7.57 -23.68 13.42
N ASP A 92 -6.69 -23.99 14.36
CA ASP A 92 -6.12 -23.04 15.30
C ASP A 92 -4.68 -22.70 14.90
N TYR A 93 -4.46 -21.44 14.54
CA TYR A 93 -3.15 -20.93 14.14
C TYR A 93 -2.18 -20.76 15.31
N ALA A 94 -2.65 -20.64 16.55
CA ALA A 94 -1.77 -20.53 17.72
C ALA A 94 -1.11 -21.88 18.04
N THR A 95 -1.82 -22.98 17.83
CA THR A 95 -1.34 -24.34 18.11
C THR A 95 -0.97 -25.12 16.85
N ASN A 96 -1.22 -24.57 15.66
CA ASN A 96 -1.08 -25.24 14.36
C ASN A 96 -1.75 -26.62 14.32
N SER A 97 -3.00 -26.69 14.81
CA SER A 97 -3.73 -27.94 14.96
C SER A 97 -5.22 -27.81 14.66
N TRP A 98 -5.89 -28.94 14.40
CA TRP A 98 -7.34 -29.01 14.24
C TRP A 98 -8.02 -29.18 15.59
N VAL A 99 -8.91 -28.26 15.95
CA VAL A 99 -9.66 -28.26 17.20
C VAL A 99 -11.06 -28.81 16.97
N ASP A 100 -11.45 -29.81 17.75
CA ASP A 100 -12.77 -30.43 17.72
C ASP A 100 -13.88 -29.45 18.10
N LYS A 101 -14.89 -29.30 17.23
CA LYS A 101 -16.10 -28.49 17.45
C LYS A 101 -17.36 -29.35 17.58
N GLY A 102 -17.21 -30.67 17.64
CA GLY A 102 -18.31 -31.62 17.72
C GLY A 102 -19.16 -31.63 16.45
N THR A 103 -20.47 -31.72 16.60
CA THR A 103 -21.44 -31.81 15.50
C THR A 103 -22.04 -30.45 15.11
N THR A 104 -21.64 -29.37 15.76
CA THR A 104 -22.18 -28.03 15.50
C THR A 104 -21.51 -27.44 14.26
N LYS A 105 -22.31 -27.20 13.21
CA LYS A 105 -21.84 -26.54 12.00
C LYS A 105 -21.36 -25.11 12.33
N PRO A 106 -20.13 -24.70 11.97
CA PRO A 106 -19.68 -23.34 12.19
C PRO A 106 -20.60 -22.30 11.53
N ASP A 107 -20.85 -21.18 12.22
CA ASP A 107 -21.82 -20.16 11.78
C ASP A 107 -21.44 -19.51 10.45
N TRP A 108 -20.17 -19.52 10.08
CA TRP A 108 -19.67 -18.95 8.83
C TRP A 108 -19.85 -19.89 7.63
N LEU A 109 -20.17 -21.17 7.85
CA LEU A 109 -20.58 -22.05 6.76
C LEU A 109 -22.01 -21.73 6.32
N GLY A 110 -22.22 -21.75 5.00
CA GLY A 110 -23.52 -21.62 4.36
C GLY A 110 -24.22 -22.98 4.22
N ASP A 111 -24.86 -23.17 3.07
CA ASP A 111 -25.47 -24.44 2.70
C ASP A 111 -24.41 -25.52 2.50
N LEU A 112 -24.65 -26.67 3.11
CA LEU A 112 -23.74 -27.81 3.11
C LEU A 112 -24.57 -29.08 3.06
N THR A 113 -24.35 -29.91 2.04
CA THR A 113 -24.99 -31.23 1.99
C THR A 113 -24.43 -32.08 3.12
N ASP A 114 -25.28 -32.46 4.07
CA ASP A 114 -24.87 -33.11 5.32
C ASP A 114 -25.17 -34.60 5.40
N GLN A 115 -25.87 -35.15 4.41
CA GLN A 115 -26.19 -36.57 4.32
C GLN A 115 -26.53 -36.99 2.90
N GLY A 116 -26.45 -38.29 2.64
CA GLY A 116 -26.84 -38.91 1.38
C GLY A 116 -27.15 -40.39 1.52
N ASN A 117 -27.83 -40.96 0.53
CA ASN A 117 -28.29 -42.36 0.58
C ASN A 117 -27.16 -43.34 0.26
N GLY A 118 -26.09 -42.85 -0.38
CA GLY A 118 -25.01 -43.68 -0.89
C GLY A 118 -25.42 -44.46 -2.13
N GLY A 119 -24.45 -45.15 -2.71
CA GLY A 119 -24.60 -45.85 -3.97
C GLY A 119 -23.25 -46.08 -4.64
N THR A 120 -23.32 -46.76 -5.77
CA THR A 120 -22.16 -47.04 -6.64
C THR A 120 -21.85 -45.87 -7.56
N ALA A 121 -22.87 -45.07 -7.91
CA ALA A 121 -22.69 -43.75 -8.50
C ALA A 121 -22.32 -42.73 -7.40
N ALA A 122 -21.49 -41.76 -7.75
CA ALA A 122 -21.10 -40.71 -6.82
C ALA A 122 -22.25 -39.70 -6.62
N GLU A 123 -22.65 -39.49 -5.36
CA GLU A 123 -23.57 -38.44 -4.97
C GLU A 123 -22.82 -37.10 -4.88
N VAL A 124 -23.38 -36.05 -5.47
CA VAL A 124 -22.81 -34.71 -5.48
C VAL A 124 -23.30 -33.93 -4.25
N GLY A 125 -22.38 -33.42 -3.45
CA GLY A 125 -22.67 -32.60 -2.27
C GLY A 125 -22.21 -31.16 -2.45
N ASN A 126 -23.05 -30.22 -2.05
CA ASN A 126 -22.78 -28.78 -2.16
C ASN A 126 -22.04 -28.28 -0.92
N THR A 127 -21.20 -27.27 -1.10
CA THR A 127 -20.56 -26.50 -0.04
C THR A 127 -20.76 -25.01 -0.29
N ALA A 128 -20.89 -24.22 0.76
CA ALA A 128 -20.95 -22.77 0.70
C ALA A 128 -20.43 -22.15 1.99
N VAL A 129 -20.05 -20.88 1.93
CA VAL A 129 -19.68 -20.05 3.08
C VAL A 129 -20.49 -18.76 3.04
N LYS A 130 -20.73 -18.15 4.20
CA LYS A 130 -21.40 -16.85 4.28
C LYS A 130 -20.42 -15.73 3.95
N PRO A 131 -20.86 -14.65 3.29
CA PRO A 131 -20.05 -13.45 3.14
C PRO A 131 -19.56 -12.94 4.49
N ALA A 132 -18.27 -12.60 4.57
CA ALA A 132 -17.65 -12.03 5.73
C ALA A 132 -18.13 -10.59 5.97
N THR A 133 -18.29 -10.21 7.23
CA THR A 133 -18.37 -8.79 7.60
C THR A 133 -17.04 -8.11 7.30
N VAL A 134 -17.11 -6.99 6.57
CA VAL A 134 -15.97 -6.15 6.24
C VAL A 134 -16.11 -4.82 6.99
N ILE A 135 -15.03 -4.39 7.61
CA ILE A 135 -14.93 -3.12 8.33
C ILE A 135 -14.33 -2.09 7.37
N ASP A 136 -15.06 -0.99 7.11
CA ASP A 136 -14.52 0.19 6.43
C ASP A 136 -13.55 0.92 7.37
N LYS A 137 -12.31 1.07 6.92
CA LYS A 137 -11.24 1.79 7.62
C LYS A 137 -11.09 3.22 7.10
N LEU A 138 -11.54 3.51 5.87
CA LEU A 138 -11.35 4.81 5.25
C LEU A 138 -12.26 5.89 5.84
N ALA A 139 -13.53 5.57 6.12
CA ALA A 139 -14.43 6.54 6.74
C ALA A 139 -13.94 6.99 8.14
N PRO A 140 -13.59 6.08 9.08
CA PRO A 140 -12.98 6.47 10.35
C PRO A 140 -11.66 7.24 10.17
N TYR A 141 -10.81 6.83 9.23
CA TYR A 141 -9.56 7.51 8.94
C TYR A 141 -9.78 8.98 8.53
N ASN A 142 -10.74 9.24 7.66
CA ASN A 142 -11.09 10.61 7.26
C ASN A 142 -11.80 11.39 8.37
N GLN A 143 -12.54 10.72 9.24
CA GLN A 143 -13.18 11.36 10.38
C GLN A 143 -12.14 11.91 11.38
N VAL A 144 -11.02 11.20 11.60
CA VAL A 144 -9.92 11.69 12.45
C VAL A 144 -9.39 13.05 11.97
N LEU A 145 -9.25 13.24 10.65
CA LEU A 145 -8.81 14.53 10.09
C LEU A 145 -9.82 15.65 10.36
N LYS A 146 -11.12 15.35 10.36
CA LYS A 146 -12.19 16.33 10.63
C LYS A 146 -12.32 16.67 12.11
N ASP A 147 -12.05 15.70 12.98
CA ASP A 147 -12.15 15.87 14.43
C ASP A 147 -10.88 16.46 15.05
N ALA A 148 -9.78 16.49 14.30
CA ALA A 148 -8.53 17.10 14.73
C ALA A 148 -8.71 18.58 15.09
N MET A 149 -8.00 19.02 16.14
CA MET A 149 -8.08 20.40 16.63
C MET A 149 -7.67 21.39 15.54
N PRO A 150 -8.52 22.38 15.18
CA PRO A 150 -8.18 23.33 14.14
C PRO A 150 -6.88 24.10 14.41
N LYS A 151 -6.05 24.26 13.38
CA LYS A 151 -4.78 25.01 13.45
C LYS A 151 -4.99 26.46 13.01
N GLY A 152 -4.42 27.40 13.77
CA GLY A 152 -4.42 28.81 13.43
C GLY A 152 -5.80 29.47 13.39
N THR A 153 -5.82 30.77 13.11
CA THR A 153 -7.02 31.60 12.90
C THR A 153 -6.84 32.49 11.68
N ALA A 154 -7.89 33.16 11.21
CA ALA A 154 -7.77 34.09 10.09
C ALA A 154 -6.73 35.20 10.32
N ALA A 155 -6.64 35.72 11.55
CA ALA A 155 -5.65 36.76 11.89
C ALA A 155 -4.22 36.19 12.09
N ASN A 156 -4.14 34.97 12.62
CA ASN A 156 -2.89 34.29 12.94
C ASN A 156 -2.90 32.88 12.31
N PRO A 157 -2.75 32.77 10.97
CA PRO A 157 -2.66 31.49 10.29
C PRO A 157 -1.45 30.69 10.77
N TYR A 158 -1.59 29.37 10.78
CA TYR A 158 -0.54 28.43 11.14
C TYR A 158 0.48 28.32 10.00
N ASN A 159 1.74 28.67 10.27
CA ASN A 159 2.82 28.56 9.28
C ASN A 159 3.25 27.09 9.09
N LEU A 160 3.07 26.56 7.87
CA LEU A 160 3.46 25.20 7.51
C LEU A 160 4.98 25.01 7.37
N ALA A 161 5.75 26.09 7.24
CA ALA A 161 7.21 26.06 7.23
C ALA A 161 7.85 25.97 8.64
N ASN A 162 7.09 25.51 9.63
CA ASN A 162 7.52 25.28 11.00
C ASN A 162 7.29 23.82 11.41
N PRO A 163 8.02 22.84 10.82
CA PRO A 163 7.83 21.42 11.08
C PRO A 163 8.03 21.02 12.55
N GLY A 164 8.76 21.80 13.36
CA GLY A 164 8.88 21.63 14.81
C GLY A 164 7.60 21.97 15.59
N GLY A 165 6.55 22.46 14.91
CA GLY A 165 5.20 22.56 15.44
C GLY A 165 4.81 23.92 16.01
N SER A 166 5.73 24.90 16.06
CA SER A 166 5.46 26.23 16.61
C SER A 166 4.33 26.96 15.87
N GLY A 167 4.20 26.75 14.55
CA GLY A 167 3.19 27.36 13.70
C GLY A 167 3.22 28.89 13.62
N ALA A 168 4.23 29.53 14.22
CA ALA A 168 4.29 30.98 14.33
C ALA A 168 4.46 31.64 12.95
N LYS A 169 3.50 32.50 12.57
CA LYS A 169 3.49 33.24 11.29
C LYS A 169 4.78 34.06 11.04
N SER A 170 5.40 34.57 12.11
CA SER A 170 6.58 35.44 12.05
C SER A 170 7.92 34.69 12.06
N HIS A 171 7.90 33.35 12.08
CA HIS A 171 9.09 32.52 12.12
C HIS A 171 9.01 31.49 11.01
N ILE A 172 10.12 31.24 10.34
CA ILE A 172 10.29 30.19 9.33
C ILE A 172 11.40 29.29 9.84
N GLU A 173 11.12 28.01 10.04
CA GLU A 173 12.09 27.02 10.50
C GLU A 173 12.72 26.30 9.31
N GLU A 174 11.90 25.72 8.43
CA GLU A 174 12.36 25.01 7.24
C GLU A 174 11.30 25.04 6.15
N THR A 175 11.69 25.42 4.93
CA THR A 175 10.79 25.51 3.78
C THR A 175 10.96 24.29 2.88
N ALA A 176 9.89 23.91 2.18
CA ALA A 176 9.87 22.78 1.27
C ALA A 176 8.88 23.01 0.12
N ASN A 177 8.78 22.04 -0.81
CA ASN A 177 7.79 22.06 -1.89
C ASN A 177 6.51 21.26 -1.59
N CYS A 178 6.53 20.42 -0.55
CA CYS A 178 5.35 19.71 -0.05
C CYS A 178 5.14 20.00 1.44
N TYR A 179 3.88 20.20 1.84
CA TYR A 179 3.49 20.38 3.24
C TYR A 179 2.35 19.42 3.62
N LEU A 180 2.53 18.72 4.74
CA LEU A 180 1.53 17.84 5.32
C LEU A 180 0.49 18.65 6.12
N ILE A 181 -0.78 18.33 5.94
CA ILE A 181 -1.91 18.94 6.65
C ILE A 181 -2.79 17.85 7.26
N SER A 182 -2.79 17.75 8.59
CA SER A 182 -3.52 16.72 9.34
C SER A 182 -4.75 17.22 10.10
N ALA A 183 -5.10 18.50 9.97
CA ALA A 183 -6.20 19.13 10.69
C ALA A 183 -6.86 20.26 9.87
N PRO A 184 -8.12 20.61 10.14
CA PRO A 184 -8.72 21.84 9.60
C PRO A 184 -8.00 23.08 10.16
N GLY A 185 -8.26 24.25 9.58
CA GLY A 185 -7.64 25.47 10.09
C GLY A 185 -7.42 26.57 9.08
N HIS A 186 -6.68 27.59 9.52
CA HIS A 186 -6.14 28.65 8.67
C HIS A 186 -4.63 28.47 8.62
N TYR A 187 -4.10 28.38 7.42
CA TYR A 187 -2.70 28.07 7.16
C TYR A 187 -2.03 29.17 6.35
N CYS A 188 -0.72 29.26 6.47
CA CYS A 188 0.10 30.07 5.58
C CYS A 188 1.40 29.36 5.20
N ILE A 189 1.96 29.76 4.07
CA ILE A 189 3.29 29.33 3.58
C ILE A 189 4.04 30.61 3.20
N PRO A 190 5.26 30.84 3.73
CA PRO A 190 6.07 31.99 3.34
C PRO A 190 6.42 31.91 1.84
N LEU A 191 6.52 33.06 1.18
CA LEU A 191 6.92 33.16 -0.23
C LEU A 191 8.43 32.96 -0.36
N VAL A 192 8.87 31.71 -0.18
CA VAL A 192 10.25 31.26 -0.22
C VAL A 192 10.36 30.08 -1.18
N TYR A 193 11.43 30.04 -1.96
CA TYR A 193 11.69 28.95 -2.91
C TYR A 193 12.01 27.65 -2.17
N GLY A 194 11.16 26.61 -2.30
CA GLY A 194 11.44 25.24 -1.86
C GLY A 194 12.28 25.14 -0.59
N ASN A 195 13.46 24.51 -0.66
CA ASN A 195 14.40 24.29 0.45
C ASN A 195 15.33 25.49 0.79
N ALA A 196 14.98 26.71 0.42
CA ALA A 196 15.88 27.88 0.53
C ALA A 196 16.02 28.45 1.96
N ILE A 197 15.23 27.98 2.93
CA ILE A 197 15.43 28.23 4.36
C ILE A 197 15.48 26.89 5.09
N LYS A 198 16.48 26.71 5.96
CA LYS A 198 16.66 25.53 6.80
C LYS A 198 17.21 25.92 8.17
N ASN A 199 16.69 25.34 9.25
CA ASN A 199 17.04 25.70 10.62
C ASN A 199 16.94 27.22 10.91
N GLY A 200 15.96 27.90 10.31
CA GLY A 200 15.71 29.33 10.48
C GLY A 200 16.69 30.26 9.78
N ILE A 201 17.60 29.74 8.97
CA ILE A 201 18.59 30.54 8.22
C ILE A 201 18.50 30.25 6.72
N THR A 202 19.04 31.16 5.90
CA THR A 202 19.13 30.97 4.45
C THR A 202 19.99 29.76 4.12
N ASN A 203 19.43 28.87 3.31
CA ASN A 203 20.11 27.70 2.77
C ASN A 203 20.46 27.94 1.29
N SER A 204 21.51 28.72 1.06
CA SER A 204 21.97 29.05 -0.31
C SER A 204 22.36 27.81 -1.09
N HIS A 205 22.84 26.77 -0.42
CA HIS A 205 23.26 25.51 -1.04
C HIS A 205 22.14 24.78 -1.79
N ALA A 206 20.87 25.03 -1.42
CA ALA A 206 19.73 24.49 -2.14
C ALA A 206 19.50 25.09 -3.53
N TYR A 207 20.08 26.27 -3.83
CA TYR A 207 19.90 26.98 -5.10
C TYR A 207 21.19 27.55 -5.69
N GLN A 208 22.33 27.33 -5.04
CA GLN A 208 23.68 27.66 -5.52
C GLN A 208 24.65 26.59 -5.05
N THR A 209 25.40 25.97 -5.97
CA THR A 209 26.43 24.98 -5.65
C THR A 209 27.77 25.38 -6.25
N SER A 210 28.85 24.94 -5.60
CA SER A 210 30.20 25.01 -6.18
C SER A 210 30.48 23.84 -7.15
N ALA A 211 29.64 22.80 -7.15
CA ALA A 211 29.76 21.67 -8.06
C ALA A 211 29.71 22.16 -9.52
N SER A 212 30.67 21.70 -10.32
CA SER A 212 30.89 22.19 -11.68
C SER A 212 31.12 21.03 -12.64
N GLY A 213 30.96 21.30 -13.93
CA GLY A 213 31.16 20.31 -14.99
C GLY A 213 30.05 20.34 -16.03
N THR A 214 30.14 19.43 -16.98
CA THR A 214 29.11 19.27 -18.02
C THR A 214 27.78 18.88 -17.39
N TYR A 215 26.70 19.53 -17.83
CA TYR A 215 25.34 19.29 -17.36
C TYR A 215 25.09 19.59 -15.88
N MET A 216 25.80 20.59 -15.33
CA MET A 216 25.62 21.07 -13.97
C MET A 216 24.91 22.42 -13.94
N LEU A 217 23.95 22.58 -13.03
CA LEU A 217 23.31 23.86 -12.74
C LEU A 217 23.95 24.46 -11.47
N GLN A 218 24.93 25.34 -11.63
CA GLN A 218 25.59 26.01 -10.50
C GLN A 218 24.66 27.00 -9.81
N HIS A 219 23.84 27.70 -10.59
CA HIS A 219 22.86 28.65 -10.11
C HIS A 219 21.47 28.22 -10.58
N PHE A 220 20.62 27.87 -9.62
CA PHE A 220 19.27 27.41 -9.89
C PHE A 220 18.41 28.60 -10.32
N LYS A 221 17.41 28.32 -11.16
CA LYS A 221 16.64 29.35 -11.86
C LYS A 221 15.26 29.58 -11.23
N ASP A 222 14.79 30.81 -11.25
CA ASP A 222 13.41 31.12 -10.91
C ASP A 222 12.47 31.00 -12.13
N HIS A 223 11.22 31.41 -11.92
CA HIS A 223 10.20 31.47 -12.98
C HIS A 223 10.55 32.40 -14.15
N ALA A 224 11.45 33.36 -13.99
CA ALA A 224 11.91 34.25 -15.05
C ALA A 224 13.14 33.68 -15.79
N GLY A 225 13.64 32.52 -15.37
CA GLY A 225 14.85 31.91 -15.93
C GLY A 225 16.13 32.59 -15.45
N VAL A 226 16.03 33.46 -14.45
CA VAL A 226 17.18 34.15 -13.85
C VAL A 226 17.67 33.39 -12.63
N ASP A 227 18.93 33.60 -12.25
CA ASP A 227 19.52 32.96 -11.08
C ASP A 227 18.81 33.39 -9.79
N ILE A 228 18.46 32.41 -8.96
CA ILE A 228 17.97 32.66 -7.62
C ILE A 228 19.13 33.20 -6.78
N ASN A 229 19.03 34.45 -6.34
CA ASN A 229 20.01 35.11 -5.49
C ASN A 229 19.45 35.49 -4.11
N SER A 230 18.14 35.35 -3.93
CA SER A 230 17.44 35.53 -2.66
C SER A 230 16.53 34.33 -2.39
N PRO A 231 16.42 33.86 -1.14
CA PRO A 231 15.48 32.78 -0.82
C PRO A 231 14.01 33.24 -0.96
N TYR A 232 13.73 34.54 -0.84
CA TYR A 232 12.37 35.09 -0.84
C TYR A 232 11.92 35.50 -2.24
N ILE A 233 10.80 34.94 -2.71
CA ILE A 233 10.25 35.14 -4.06
C ILE A 233 9.98 36.62 -4.35
N ASN A 234 9.38 37.35 -3.39
CA ASN A 234 9.05 38.77 -3.56
C ASN A 234 10.23 39.72 -3.31
N VAL A 235 11.35 39.23 -2.75
CA VAL A 235 12.62 39.99 -2.69
C VAL A 235 13.41 39.77 -3.99
N GLN A 236 13.41 38.55 -4.52
CA GLN A 236 13.98 38.27 -5.85
C GLN A 236 13.28 39.09 -6.95
N ASN A 237 11.96 39.27 -6.83
CA ASN A 237 11.11 39.87 -7.86
C ASN A 237 10.43 41.16 -7.41
N THR A 238 11.17 42.10 -6.82
CA THR A 238 10.59 43.35 -6.26
C THR A 238 9.83 44.20 -7.28
N SER A 239 10.24 44.18 -8.56
CA SER A 239 9.60 44.93 -9.63
C SER A 239 8.32 44.27 -10.18
N ASP A 240 8.14 42.97 -9.93
CA ASP A 240 6.98 42.20 -10.39
C ASP A 240 6.64 41.09 -9.38
N PRO A 241 6.20 41.47 -8.16
CA PRO A 241 6.05 40.54 -7.06
C PRO A 241 4.81 39.66 -7.24
N ALA A 242 4.80 38.52 -6.56
CA ALA A 242 3.61 37.72 -6.41
C ALA A 242 2.58 38.48 -5.57
N THR A 243 1.38 38.63 -6.14
CA THR A 243 0.25 39.40 -5.56
C THR A 243 -1.06 38.62 -5.60
N GLN A 244 -1.08 37.47 -6.26
CA GLN A 244 -2.25 36.63 -6.44
C GLN A 244 -1.93 35.19 -6.08
N ALA A 245 -2.95 34.41 -5.74
CA ALA A 245 -2.82 32.97 -5.51
C ALA A 245 -3.98 32.23 -6.17
N SER A 246 -3.76 30.97 -6.56
CA SER A 246 -4.80 30.12 -7.15
C SER A 246 -4.58 28.65 -6.83
N ILE A 247 -5.68 27.89 -6.77
CA ILE A 247 -5.64 26.43 -6.82
C ILE A 247 -5.31 26.03 -8.25
N VAL A 248 -4.25 25.25 -8.44
CA VAL A 248 -3.87 24.66 -9.73
C VAL A 248 -4.79 23.46 -9.99
N TRP A 249 -4.81 22.52 -9.03
CA TRP A 249 -5.74 21.40 -9.01
C TRP A 249 -5.90 20.87 -7.58
N THR A 250 -6.99 20.15 -7.33
CA THR A 250 -7.20 19.32 -6.13
C THR A 250 -7.91 18.03 -6.51
N ASP A 251 -7.61 16.94 -5.80
CA ASP A 251 -8.32 15.67 -5.92
C ASP A 251 -9.50 15.55 -4.91
N GLN A 252 -9.73 16.59 -4.10
CA GLN A 252 -10.84 16.72 -3.16
C GLN A 252 -11.51 18.10 -3.31
N SER A 253 -12.76 18.12 -3.76
CA SER A 253 -13.50 19.37 -3.93
C SER A 253 -13.67 20.10 -2.60
N GLY A 254 -13.40 21.41 -2.61
CA GLY A 254 -13.59 22.29 -1.47
C GLY A 254 -12.69 22.00 -0.26
N ILE A 255 -11.65 21.19 -0.42
CA ILE A 255 -10.67 20.94 0.66
C ILE A 255 -9.90 22.21 1.05
N ILE A 256 -9.81 23.16 0.12
CA ILE A 256 -9.38 24.54 0.34
C ILE A 256 -10.55 25.47 0.03
N GLU A 257 -10.87 26.36 0.95
CA GLU A 257 -11.88 27.39 0.72
C GLU A 257 -11.34 28.45 -0.25
N ALA A 258 -11.76 28.40 -1.52
CA ALA A 258 -11.20 29.24 -2.58
C ALA A 258 -11.27 30.76 -2.28
N SER A 259 -12.31 31.22 -1.58
CA SER A 259 -12.48 32.63 -1.17
C SER A 259 -11.48 33.09 -0.11
N SER A 260 -10.80 32.15 0.57
CA SER A 260 -9.80 32.44 1.60
C SER A 260 -8.35 32.43 1.07
N LEU A 261 -8.15 31.99 -0.17
CA LEU A 261 -6.82 31.86 -0.78
C LEU A 261 -6.32 33.23 -1.24
N GLY A 262 -5.20 33.69 -0.68
CA GLY A 262 -4.67 35.02 -0.98
C GLY A 262 -3.21 35.19 -0.61
N ILE A 263 -2.65 36.35 -0.94
CA ILE A 263 -1.31 36.80 -0.55
C ILE A 263 -1.43 37.94 0.46
N GLU A 264 -0.67 37.86 1.54
CA GLU A 264 -0.55 38.92 2.54
C GLU A 264 0.95 39.21 2.80
N GLY A 265 1.25 40.44 3.23
CA GLY A 265 2.62 40.87 3.53
C GLY A 265 3.40 41.32 2.30
N SER A 266 4.70 41.58 2.49
CA SER A 266 5.61 42.04 1.44
C SER A 266 7.07 41.65 1.74
N GLY A 267 7.93 41.63 0.72
CA GLY A 267 9.35 41.31 0.87
C GLY A 267 9.56 39.96 1.58
N THR A 268 10.34 39.98 2.66
CA THR A 268 10.64 38.79 3.48
C THR A 268 9.46 38.30 4.32
N ASN A 269 8.43 39.13 4.50
CA ASN A 269 7.24 38.84 5.31
C ASN A 269 6.03 38.44 4.46
N ALA A 270 6.21 38.24 3.13
CA ALA A 270 5.12 37.83 2.26
C ALA A 270 4.80 36.34 2.44
N PHE A 271 3.51 36.00 2.49
CA PHE A 271 3.03 34.63 2.58
C PHE A 271 1.73 34.42 1.79
N VAL A 272 1.52 33.20 1.32
CA VAL A 272 0.21 32.75 0.82
C VAL A 272 -0.57 32.20 2.02
N HIS A 273 -1.86 32.54 2.12
CA HIS A 273 -2.74 32.04 3.18
C HIS A 273 -3.98 31.38 2.58
N PHE A 274 -4.55 30.43 3.32
CA PHE A 274 -5.77 29.71 2.93
C PHE A 274 -6.43 29.04 4.14
N ARG A 275 -7.71 28.71 4.02
CA ARG A 275 -8.49 27.96 5.00
C ARG A 275 -8.83 26.57 4.48
N VAL A 276 -8.73 25.60 5.39
CA VAL A 276 -9.14 24.21 5.22
C VAL A 276 -10.40 23.97 6.05
N PRO A 277 -11.58 23.83 5.43
CA PRO A 277 -12.84 23.65 6.16
C PRO A 277 -12.94 22.30 6.86
N GLN A 278 -13.46 22.30 8.09
CA GLN A 278 -13.58 21.11 8.93
C GLN A 278 -14.49 20.03 8.36
N ASP A 279 -15.59 20.40 7.71
CA ASP A 279 -16.52 19.45 7.11
C ASP A 279 -15.98 18.84 5.79
N LYS A 280 -14.99 19.50 5.17
CA LYS A 280 -14.43 19.15 3.86
C LYS A 280 -13.11 18.39 3.93
N ILE A 281 -12.30 18.56 4.98
CA ILE A 281 -11.00 17.87 5.10
C ILE A 281 -11.17 16.35 5.11
N LYS A 282 -10.27 15.69 4.36
CA LYS A 282 -10.14 14.24 4.20
C LYS A 282 -8.82 13.96 3.48
N ASN A 283 -8.41 12.71 3.41
CA ASN A 283 -7.17 12.33 2.75
C ASN A 283 -7.16 12.74 1.27
N GLY A 284 -6.10 13.38 0.80
CA GLY A 284 -6.03 13.88 -0.57
C GLY A 284 -4.92 14.89 -0.80
N ASN A 285 -4.99 15.53 -1.96
CA ASN A 285 -3.91 16.39 -2.44
C ASN A 285 -4.47 17.64 -3.12
N ALA A 286 -3.71 18.73 -3.00
CA ALA A 286 -3.91 19.92 -3.80
C ALA A 286 -2.56 20.54 -4.19
N VAL A 287 -2.55 21.28 -5.29
CA VAL A 287 -1.44 22.16 -5.66
C VAL A 287 -1.96 23.59 -5.70
N ILE A 288 -1.28 24.49 -4.99
CA ILE A 288 -1.54 25.92 -5.05
C ILE A 288 -0.34 26.63 -5.68
N ALA A 289 -0.61 27.75 -6.35
CA ALA A 289 0.40 28.57 -6.99
C ALA A 289 0.24 30.03 -6.62
N VAL A 290 1.36 30.76 -6.61
CA VAL A 290 1.38 32.22 -6.47
C VAL A 290 1.75 32.85 -7.80
N LYS A 291 1.12 33.97 -8.10
CA LYS A 291 1.20 34.65 -9.39
C LYS A 291 1.51 36.13 -9.21
N ASN A 292 2.25 36.68 -10.17
CA ASN A 292 2.39 38.11 -10.29
C ASN A 292 1.08 38.78 -10.75
N ALA A 293 1.09 40.12 -10.88
CA ALA A 293 -0.09 40.87 -11.29
C ALA A 293 -0.60 40.48 -12.69
N SER A 294 0.29 40.04 -13.58
CA SER A 294 -0.05 39.57 -14.94
C SER A 294 -0.65 38.16 -14.99
N GLY A 295 -0.70 37.44 -13.87
CA GLY A 295 -1.17 36.06 -13.81
C GLY A 295 -0.10 35.01 -14.11
N THR A 296 1.17 35.39 -14.26
CA THR A 296 2.28 34.44 -14.43
C THR A 296 2.57 33.75 -13.11
N VAL A 297 2.56 32.41 -13.10
CA VAL A 297 2.93 31.62 -11.92
C VAL A 297 4.43 31.79 -11.65
N MET A 298 4.74 32.13 -10.41
CA MET A 298 6.11 32.33 -9.93
C MET A 298 6.63 31.14 -9.14
N TRP A 299 5.73 30.47 -8.41
CA TRP A 299 6.02 29.23 -7.69
C TRP A 299 4.73 28.52 -7.31
N SER A 300 4.85 27.24 -6.93
CA SER A 300 3.74 26.39 -6.50
C SER A 300 4.21 25.38 -5.47
N TRP A 301 3.27 24.93 -4.64
CA TRP A 301 3.48 23.98 -3.56
C TRP A 301 2.42 22.88 -3.58
N HIS A 302 2.83 21.68 -3.21
CA HIS A 302 1.96 20.53 -2.96
C HIS A 302 1.48 20.54 -1.50
N LEU A 303 0.17 20.46 -1.32
CA LEU A 303 -0.48 20.28 -0.02
C LEU A 303 -0.98 18.84 0.07
N TRP A 304 -0.47 18.11 1.06
CA TRP A 304 -0.81 16.71 1.28
C TRP A 304 -1.66 16.56 2.54
N PHE A 305 -2.94 16.28 2.35
CA PHE A 305 -3.89 16.11 3.43
C PHE A 305 -3.86 14.65 3.89
N ILE A 306 -3.25 14.39 5.04
CA ILE A 306 -3.05 13.05 5.57
C ILE A 306 -2.78 13.10 7.08
N HIS A 307 -2.82 11.95 7.76
CA HIS A 307 -2.47 11.83 9.18
C HIS A 307 -1.01 12.23 9.42
N ASP A 308 -0.71 12.74 10.60
CA ASP A 308 0.60 13.28 10.97
C ASP A 308 1.71 12.21 11.03
N ASP A 309 1.33 10.94 11.15
CA ASP A 309 2.24 9.79 11.14
C ASP A 309 2.71 9.37 9.73
N ALA A 310 2.21 9.99 8.66
CA ALA A 310 2.58 9.64 7.28
C ALA A 310 4.07 9.84 6.98
N LEU A 311 4.72 10.78 7.70
CA LEU A 311 6.14 11.07 7.61
C LEU A 311 7.00 10.30 8.63
N ASN A 312 6.41 9.46 9.48
CA ASN A 312 7.19 8.52 10.30
C ASN A 312 8.06 7.65 9.39
N THR A 313 9.18 7.14 9.91
CA THR A 313 10.14 6.44 9.06
C THR A 313 10.23 4.95 9.32
N VAL A 314 10.59 4.21 8.28
CA VAL A 314 11.01 2.81 8.34
C VAL A 314 12.44 2.73 7.85
N ASN A 315 13.35 2.30 8.72
CA ASN A 315 14.76 2.12 8.39
C ASN A 315 14.92 0.89 7.49
N CYS A 316 15.35 1.10 6.25
CA CYS A 316 15.63 0.05 5.28
C CYS A 316 17.11 0.02 4.94
N THR A 317 17.71 -1.16 4.92
CA THR A 317 19.10 -1.37 4.53
C THR A 317 19.12 -1.89 3.10
N ASN A 318 19.84 -1.18 2.22
CA ASN A 318 19.97 -1.58 0.82
C ASN A 318 20.99 -2.72 0.66
N PHE A 319 21.21 -3.18 -0.58
CA PHE A 319 22.16 -4.26 -0.85
C PHE A 319 23.61 -3.89 -0.53
N GLN A 320 23.98 -2.62 -0.70
CA GLN A 320 25.29 -2.07 -0.38
C GLN A 320 25.51 -1.83 1.12
N ASN A 321 24.55 -2.21 1.98
CA ASN A 321 24.57 -2.01 3.43
C ASN A 321 24.44 -0.54 3.89
N HIS A 322 23.92 0.34 3.04
CA HIS A 322 23.52 1.70 3.39
C HIS A 322 22.10 1.73 3.97
N LYS A 323 21.88 2.58 4.98
CA LYS A 323 20.60 2.73 5.66
C LYS A 323 19.84 3.94 5.10
N TYR A 324 18.59 3.71 4.70
CA TYR A 324 17.66 4.73 4.23
C TYR A 324 16.41 4.73 5.09
N LYS A 325 16.06 5.90 5.64
CA LYS A 325 14.87 6.09 6.49
C LYS A 325 13.70 6.56 5.64
N PHE A 326 13.04 5.64 4.95
CA PHE A 326 11.90 5.97 4.09
C PHE A 326 10.70 6.42 4.92
N THR A 327 9.92 7.38 4.41
CA THR A 327 8.60 7.71 4.99
C THR A 327 7.69 6.49 5.06
N ARG A 328 6.70 6.52 5.96
CA ARG A 328 5.70 5.47 6.17
C ARG A 328 4.74 5.38 5.00
N GLU A 329 4.37 6.52 4.42
CA GLU A 329 3.50 6.61 3.26
C GLU A 329 4.25 7.18 2.05
N THR A 330 3.81 6.79 0.85
CA THR A 330 4.31 7.37 -0.41
C THR A 330 3.86 8.82 -0.51
N LEU A 331 4.71 9.71 -1.03
CA LEU A 331 4.40 11.14 -1.10
C LEU A 331 3.10 11.39 -1.87
N GLY A 332 2.15 12.07 -1.23
CA GLY A 332 0.83 12.33 -1.80
C GLY A 332 -0.09 11.12 -1.89
N TRP A 333 0.20 10.04 -1.14
CA TRP A 333 -0.68 8.86 -1.11
C TRP A 333 -2.08 9.23 -0.62
N LYS A 334 -3.07 8.73 -1.35
CA LYS A 334 -4.49 8.87 -1.07
C LYS A 334 -5.17 7.52 -1.20
N TYR A 335 -5.64 7.01 -0.08
CA TYR A 335 -6.60 5.92 0.00
C TYR A 335 -7.92 6.26 -0.72
N THR A 336 -8.37 5.38 -1.61
CA THR A 336 -9.68 5.42 -2.27
C THR A 336 -10.61 4.31 -1.78
N ALA A 337 -10.05 3.19 -1.33
CA ALA A 337 -10.75 2.15 -0.60
C ALA A 337 -9.81 1.57 0.45
N TRP A 338 -10.28 1.49 1.70
CA TRP A 338 -9.57 0.81 2.75
C TRP A 338 -10.53 0.00 3.61
N SER A 339 -10.44 -1.32 3.53
CA SER A 339 -11.31 -2.20 4.29
C SER A 339 -10.63 -3.53 4.62
N VAL A 340 -11.08 -4.17 5.69
CA VAL A 340 -10.58 -5.48 6.12
C VAL A 340 -11.73 -6.33 6.64
N SER A 341 -11.70 -7.63 6.39
CA SER A 341 -12.58 -8.58 7.05
C SER A 341 -12.32 -8.60 8.56
N THR A 342 -13.29 -9.07 9.34
CA THR A 342 -13.18 -9.24 10.80
C THR A 342 -12.13 -10.27 11.26
N TYR A 343 -11.37 -10.83 10.33
CA TYR A 343 -10.32 -11.81 10.51
C TYR A 343 -9.23 -11.58 9.46
N SER A 344 -7.98 -11.86 9.81
CA SER A 344 -6.79 -11.62 8.98
C SER A 344 -6.10 -12.89 8.46
N ALA A 345 -6.41 -14.06 9.03
CA ALA A 345 -5.93 -15.36 8.58
C ALA A 345 -7.11 -16.21 8.07
N PRO A 346 -6.94 -17.04 7.01
CA PRO A 346 -8.04 -17.83 6.45
C PRO A 346 -8.76 -18.68 7.50
N ARG A 347 -10.10 -18.64 7.51
CA ARG A 347 -10.89 -19.55 8.33
C ARG A 347 -10.84 -20.92 7.66
N LYS A 348 -10.57 -21.97 8.42
CA LYS A 348 -10.52 -23.35 7.89
C LYS A 348 -11.35 -24.25 8.76
N VAL A 349 -12.20 -25.06 8.13
CA VAL A 349 -12.93 -26.14 8.79
C VAL A 349 -12.70 -27.44 8.04
N ARG A 350 -12.44 -28.49 8.81
CA ARG A 350 -12.39 -29.87 8.35
C ARG A 350 -13.68 -30.55 8.78
N VAL A 351 -14.40 -31.14 7.81
CA VAL A 351 -15.72 -31.73 8.02
C VAL A 351 -15.64 -33.22 7.76
N LYS A 352 -15.96 -34.03 8.77
CA LYS A 352 -15.91 -35.49 8.67
C LYS A 352 -17.18 -36.03 8.02
N VAL A 353 -17.03 -36.67 6.87
CA VAL A 353 -18.09 -37.41 6.17
C VAL A 353 -17.90 -38.89 6.47
N GLU A 354 -18.91 -39.55 7.05
CA GLU A 354 -18.83 -40.96 7.46
C GLU A 354 -20.03 -41.78 7.01
N GLN A 355 -19.81 -43.08 6.81
CA GLN A 355 -20.90 -44.04 6.63
C GLN A 355 -21.73 -44.17 7.91
N THR A 356 -23.04 -44.32 7.75
CA THR A 356 -23.98 -44.50 8.87
C THR A 356 -23.88 -45.88 9.50
N VAL A 357 -23.42 -46.88 8.74
CA VAL A 357 -23.28 -48.28 9.17
C VAL A 357 -21.81 -48.62 9.38
N ALA A 358 -21.49 -49.24 10.52
CA ALA A 358 -20.15 -49.75 10.82
C ALA A 358 -19.97 -51.19 10.29
N ASN A 359 -18.75 -51.54 9.88
CA ASN A 359 -18.34 -52.93 9.65
C ASN A 359 -17.29 -53.31 10.70
N GLY A 360 -17.56 -54.34 11.51
CA GLY A 360 -16.68 -54.72 12.62
C GLY A 360 -16.46 -53.61 13.65
N GLY A 361 -17.46 -52.74 13.85
CA GLY A 361 -17.40 -51.61 14.77
C GLY A 361 -16.72 -50.34 14.21
N VAL A 362 -16.20 -50.39 12.98
CA VAL A 362 -15.53 -49.25 12.33
C VAL A 362 -16.38 -48.71 11.19
N LYS A 363 -16.59 -47.39 11.17
CA LYS A 363 -17.21 -46.68 10.03
C LYS A 363 -16.12 -46.18 9.10
N GLN A 364 -16.34 -46.31 7.79
CA GLN A 364 -15.48 -45.63 6.82
C GLN A 364 -15.80 -44.13 6.82
N SER A 365 -14.78 -43.29 6.74
CA SER A 365 -14.91 -41.84 6.74
C SER A 365 -13.76 -41.16 6.03
N ALA A 366 -14.01 -39.97 5.49
CA ALA A 366 -12.99 -39.05 5.01
C ALA A 366 -13.36 -37.62 5.40
N TYR A 367 -12.53 -36.66 5.02
CA TYR A 367 -12.70 -35.27 5.38
C TYR A 367 -12.76 -34.37 4.15
N ILE A 368 -13.70 -33.44 4.14
CA ILE A 368 -13.59 -32.25 3.28
C ILE A 368 -12.93 -31.13 4.08
N THR A 369 -12.10 -30.33 3.42
CA THR A 369 -11.54 -29.10 4.00
C THR A 369 -12.11 -27.90 3.27
N ILE A 370 -12.80 -27.03 4.01
CA ILE A 370 -13.35 -25.78 3.51
C ILE A 370 -12.51 -24.63 4.07
N THR A 371 -11.96 -23.79 3.18
CA THR A 371 -11.18 -22.61 3.50
C THR A 371 -11.90 -21.36 3.02
N GLN A 372 -12.03 -20.35 3.87
CA GLN A 372 -12.47 -19.00 3.49
C GLN A 372 -11.32 -18.02 3.71
N ASN A 373 -10.84 -17.43 2.62
CA ASN A 373 -9.77 -16.43 2.67
C ASN A 373 -10.32 -15.08 3.17
N PRO A 374 -9.54 -14.31 3.96
CA PRO A 374 -9.92 -12.97 4.36
C PRO A 374 -10.00 -12.04 3.14
N GLY A 375 -10.69 -10.92 3.32
CA GLY A 375 -10.79 -9.87 2.32
C GLY A 375 -10.17 -8.60 2.86
N ASN A 376 -9.42 -7.91 2.03
CA ASN A 376 -8.96 -6.57 2.31
C ASN A 376 -8.96 -5.75 1.02
N ALA A 377 -9.11 -4.45 1.17
CA ALA A 377 -8.85 -3.49 0.10
C ALA A 377 -7.90 -2.45 0.68
N ARG A 378 -6.80 -2.18 -0.02
CA ARG A 378 -5.90 -1.07 0.27
C ARG A 378 -5.57 -0.35 -1.02
N GLN A 379 -6.59 0.24 -1.61
CA GLN A 379 -6.52 0.89 -2.92
C GLN A 379 -6.29 2.38 -2.77
N GLY A 380 -5.62 2.98 -3.75
CA GLY A 380 -5.32 4.39 -3.75
C GLY A 380 -4.41 4.78 -4.91
N TYR A 381 -3.95 6.01 -4.87
CA TYR A 381 -2.94 6.55 -5.77
C TYR A 381 -2.07 7.55 -5.02
N SER A 382 -0.86 7.80 -5.53
CA SER A 382 -0.01 8.90 -5.06
C SER A 382 -0.10 10.09 -6.01
N THR A 383 0.41 11.24 -5.59
CA THR A 383 0.85 12.25 -6.57
C THR A 383 2.01 11.71 -7.40
N LEU A 384 2.17 12.25 -8.61
CA LEU A 384 3.18 11.84 -9.57
C LEU A 384 4.02 13.06 -9.98
N TYR A 385 5.28 12.84 -10.32
CA TYR A 385 6.24 13.91 -10.65
C TYR A 385 6.95 13.56 -11.95
N GLN A 386 7.17 14.54 -12.83
CA GLN A 386 8.13 14.38 -13.92
C GLN A 386 9.54 14.56 -13.38
N PHE A 387 10.52 13.86 -13.94
CA PHE A 387 11.89 13.88 -13.42
C PHE A 387 12.43 15.31 -13.37
N GLY A 388 12.96 15.72 -12.22
CA GLY A 388 13.50 17.06 -12.00
C GLY A 388 12.49 18.16 -11.67
N ARG A 389 11.18 17.85 -11.56
CA ARG A 389 10.17 18.82 -11.14
C ARG A 389 9.82 18.69 -9.66
N LYS A 390 9.50 19.84 -9.06
CA LYS A 390 8.87 19.93 -7.73
C LYS A 390 7.34 19.80 -7.78
N ASP A 391 6.73 19.98 -8.95
CA ASP A 391 5.28 20.12 -9.08
C ASP A 391 4.60 18.75 -9.10
N ALA A 392 3.66 18.57 -8.17
CA ALA A 392 2.85 17.37 -8.11
C ALA A 392 1.78 17.34 -9.20
N PHE A 393 1.69 16.22 -9.91
CA PHE A 393 0.59 15.86 -10.79
C PHE A 393 -0.40 14.93 -10.07
N PRO A 394 -1.69 15.00 -10.39
CA PRO A 394 -2.67 14.09 -9.83
C PRO A 394 -2.41 12.66 -10.29
N GLY A 395 -2.49 11.70 -9.36
CA GLY A 395 -2.52 10.26 -9.65
C GLY A 395 -3.87 9.76 -10.15
N THR A 396 -4.67 10.65 -10.73
CA THR A 396 -6.00 10.38 -11.29
C THR A 396 -6.25 11.34 -12.45
N ASP A 397 -7.09 10.94 -13.40
CA ASP A 397 -7.52 11.81 -14.51
C ASP A 397 -8.74 12.68 -14.15
N THR A 398 -9.19 12.64 -12.89
CA THR A 398 -10.30 13.47 -12.39
C THR A 398 -9.83 14.45 -11.33
N THR A 399 -9.96 15.74 -11.61
CA THR A 399 -9.67 16.84 -10.66
C THR A 399 -10.94 17.67 -10.45
N PRO A 400 -11.65 17.52 -9.30
CA PRO A 400 -12.91 18.24 -9.06
C PRO A 400 -12.79 19.76 -9.12
N ASP A 401 -11.69 20.35 -8.64
CA ASP A 401 -11.42 21.78 -8.79
C ASP A 401 -10.05 21.97 -9.47
N GLY A 402 -9.99 22.89 -10.43
CA GLY A 402 -8.82 23.10 -11.29
C GLY A 402 -8.71 22.05 -12.41
N SER A 403 -7.60 22.10 -13.14
CA SER A 403 -7.32 21.15 -14.21
C SER A 403 -5.82 21.08 -14.47
N PHE A 404 -5.41 20.05 -15.21
CA PHE A 404 -4.11 20.01 -15.85
C PHE A 404 -4.33 19.73 -17.35
N SER A 405 -3.33 20.05 -18.15
CA SER A 405 -3.30 19.76 -19.59
C SER A 405 -2.01 19.04 -19.96
N VAL A 406 -1.96 18.53 -21.19
CA VAL A 406 -0.81 17.81 -21.73
C VAL A 406 -0.25 18.57 -22.92
N GLU A 407 1.05 18.83 -22.90
CA GLU A 407 1.77 19.52 -23.98
C GLU A 407 2.67 18.54 -24.74
N GLN A 408 2.72 18.68 -26.06
CA GLN A 408 3.38 17.74 -26.99
C GLN A 408 4.29 18.41 -28.02
N SER A 409 4.55 19.71 -27.93
CA SER A 409 5.21 20.46 -29.00
C SER A 409 6.04 21.68 -28.57
N SER A 410 6.14 21.97 -27.27
CA SER A 410 6.69 23.26 -26.78
C SER A 410 8.22 23.34 -26.60
N GLY A 411 8.93 22.21 -26.48
CA GLY A 411 10.33 22.18 -26.05
C GLY A 411 10.49 22.17 -24.52
N TYR A 412 11.57 21.56 -24.00
CA TYR A 412 11.92 21.68 -22.59
C TYR A 412 12.41 23.09 -22.23
N SER A 413 11.85 23.64 -21.16
CA SER A 413 12.39 24.82 -20.48
C SER A 413 12.10 24.71 -18.99
N LEU A 414 13.15 24.79 -18.16
CA LEU A 414 13.02 24.81 -16.69
C LEU A 414 12.08 25.93 -16.23
N GLN A 415 12.18 27.12 -16.83
CA GLN A 415 11.28 28.24 -16.58
C GLN A 415 9.82 27.88 -16.89
N ASN A 416 9.55 27.24 -18.02
CA ASN A 416 8.18 26.87 -18.39
C ASN A 416 7.62 25.85 -17.39
N THR A 417 8.43 24.90 -16.92
CA THR A 417 7.96 23.94 -15.90
C THR A 417 7.59 24.61 -14.58
N ILE A 418 8.28 25.69 -14.18
CA ILE A 418 7.93 26.48 -12.99
C ILE A 418 6.65 27.29 -13.20
N ARG A 419 6.47 27.87 -14.40
CA ARG A 419 5.30 28.69 -14.76
C ARG A 419 4.03 27.87 -14.99
N HIS A 420 4.18 26.57 -15.26
CA HIS A 420 3.07 25.69 -15.63
C HIS A 420 3.04 24.41 -14.79
N PRO A 421 2.73 24.52 -13.49
CA PRO A 421 2.44 23.34 -12.65
C PRO A 421 1.17 22.59 -13.11
N ASP A 422 0.36 23.20 -13.97
CA ASP A 422 -0.83 22.66 -14.63
C ASP A 422 -0.54 21.95 -15.97
N ILE A 423 0.70 21.98 -16.47
CA ILE A 423 1.04 21.31 -17.74
C ILE A 423 1.94 20.11 -17.48
N PHE A 424 1.48 18.96 -17.93
CA PHE A 424 2.27 17.74 -18.06
C PHE A 424 2.93 17.71 -19.44
N TYR A 425 4.25 17.63 -19.49
CA TYR A 425 5.00 17.69 -20.75
C TYR A 425 5.27 16.28 -21.30
N GLY A 426 4.53 15.87 -22.33
CA GLY A 426 4.70 14.56 -22.95
C GLY A 426 6.00 14.42 -23.74
N TYR A 427 6.30 13.23 -24.24
CA TYR A 427 7.56 12.96 -24.95
C TYR A 427 7.78 13.85 -26.17
N TYR A 428 6.74 14.09 -26.96
CA TYR A 428 6.86 14.92 -28.18
C TYR A 428 7.10 16.40 -27.87
N SER A 429 6.86 16.84 -26.63
CA SER A 429 7.22 18.19 -26.20
C SER A 429 8.73 18.41 -26.13
N GLY A 430 9.56 17.37 -26.32
CA GLY A 430 11.01 17.50 -26.16
C GLY A 430 11.45 17.64 -24.70
N TYR A 431 10.61 17.20 -23.76
CA TYR A 431 10.91 17.20 -22.33
C TYR A 431 12.15 16.34 -22.03
N SER A 432 13.26 16.99 -21.67
CA SER A 432 14.51 16.35 -21.31
C SER A 432 15.23 17.20 -20.28
N VAL A 433 15.31 16.68 -19.05
CA VAL A 433 16.12 17.27 -17.98
C VAL A 433 17.51 16.70 -18.09
N TYR A 434 18.42 17.49 -18.64
CA TYR A 434 19.82 17.08 -18.78
C TYR A 434 20.67 17.41 -17.54
N PHE A 435 20.18 18.18 -16.57
CA PHE A 435 20.96 18.53 -15.38
C PHE A 435 21.09 17.35 -14.40
N LYS A 436 22.33 17.04 -14.01
CA LYS A 436 22.63 15.98 -13.04
C LYS A 436 22.14 16.29 -11.63
N ASN A 437 22.15 17.57 -11.28
CA ASN A 437 22.01 18.04 -9.91
C ASN A 437 20.65 18.67 -9.60
N ILE A 438 19.62 18.37 -10.40
CA ILE A 438 18.34 19.09 -10.28
C ILE A 438 17.61 18.82 -8.95
N TRP A 439 17.73 17.61 -8.39
CA TRP A 439 17.20 17.23 -7.08
C TRP A 439 18.27 17.02 -6.00
N SER A 440 19.55 16.91 -6.40
CA SER A 440 20.69 16.82 -5.48
C SER A 440 21.77 17.81 -5.89
N ALA A 441 21.95 18.91 -5.14
CA ALA A 441 22.75 20.07 -5.53
C ALA A 441 24.20 19.71 -5.93
N ASP A 442 24.81 18.76 -5.22
CA ASP A 442 26.21 18.37 -5.40
C ASP A 442 26.40 17.12 -6.26
N ASN A 443 25.33 16.54 -6.79
CA ASN A 443 25.46 15.34 -7.63
C ASN A 443 26.14 15.67 -8.96
N THR A 444 27.33 15.12 -9.17
CA THR A 444 28.07 15.19 -10.44
C THR A 444 28.01 13.88 -11.24
N ASN A 445 27.31 12.87 -10.73
CA ASN A 445 27.31 11.51 -11.27
C ASN A 445 26.04 11.20 -12.06
N TRP A 446 26.17 10.22 -12.96
CA TRP A 446 25.07 9.54 -13.60
C TRP A 446 24.92 8.14 -12.99
N GLY A 447 23.72 7.57 -13.05
CA GLY A 447 23.49 6.17 -12.71
C GLY A 447 23.38 5.88 -11.21
N TYR A 448 23.62 4.63 -10.86
CA TYR A 448 23.30 4.07 -9.54
C TYR A 448 24.45 4.24 -8.55
N ASN A 449 24.18 4.91 -7.43
CA ASN A 449 25.15 5.15 -6.35
C ASN A 449 24.43 5.44 -5.01
N ASP A 450 25.22 5.47 -3.95
CA ASP A 450 24.81 5.83 -2.58
C ASP A 450 25.36 7.22 -2.18
N ASP A 451 25.68 8.08 -3.16
CA ASP A 451 26.20 9.41 -2.88
C ASP A 451 25.14 10.23 -2.10
N PRO A 452 25.57 11.09 -1.15
CA PRO A 452 24.63 11.92 -0.40
C PRO A 452 23.73 12.76 -1.29
N VAL A 453 22.43 12.77 -0.98
CA VAL A 453 21.46 13.63 -1.66
C VAL A 453 21.36 14.97 -0.93
N VAL A 454 21.77 16.04 -1.62
CA VAL A 454 21.73 17.40 -1.10
C VAL A 454 20.49 18.11 -1.64
N LYS A 455 19.44 18.18 -0.83
CA LYS A 455 18.13 18.69 -1.24
C LYS A 455 18.17 20.09 -1.87
N THR A 456 17.67 20.20 -3.10
CA THR A 456 17.59 21.47 -3.85
C THR A 456 16.26 22.19 -3.65
N VAL A 457 16.13 23.39 -4.20
CA VAL A 457 14.83 24.10 -4.31
C VAL A 457 13.83 23.39 -5.23
N TYR A 458 14.23 22.40 -6.04
CA TYR A 458 13.32 21.65 -6.91
C TYR A 458 12.96 20.25 -6.39
N ASP A 459 13.53 19.83 -5.27
CA ASP A 459 13.17 18.57 -4.61
C ASP A 459 11.70 18.63 -4.14
N PRO A 460 10.84 17.67 -4.51
CA PRO A 460 9.41 17.70 -4.17
C PRO A 460 9.11 17.33 -2.71
N CYS A 461 10.08 16.84 -1.94
CA CYS A 461 9.85 16.25 -0.63
C CYS A 461 9.53 17.29 0.45
N PRO A 462 8.79 16.90 1.52
CA PRO A 462 8.55 17.75 2.69
C PRO A 462 9.83 18.13 3.46
N ALA A 463 9.74 19.12 4.34
CA ALA A 463 10.82 19.51 5.25
C ALA A 463 11.31 18.30 6.08
N GLY A 464 12.63 18.18 6.26
CA GLY A 464 13.30 17.05 6.91
C GLY A 464 13.46 15.80 6.03
N PHE A 465 13.07 15.86 4.75
CA PHE A 465 13.18 14.74 3.81
C PHE A 465 13.71 15.18 2.44
N HIS A 466 14.39 14.29 1.72
CA HIS A 466 14.87 14.48 0.34
C HIS A 466 14.51 13.29 -0.55
N MET A 467 14.71 13.44 -1.86
CA MET A 467 14.62 12.35 -2.85
C MET A 467 15.56 11.19 -2.48
N PRO A 468 15.18 9.91 -2.69
CA PRO A 468 16.07 8.79 -2.39
C PRO A 468 17.30 8.78 -3.33
N ALA A 469 18.45 8.33 -2.81
CA ALA A 469 19.62 8.03 -3.65
C ALA A 469 19.31 6.89 -4.63
N SER A 470 20.06 6.78 -5.74
CA SER A 470 19.73 5.83 -6.81
C SER A 470 19.95 4.36 -6.44
N ASN A 471 20.73 4.05 -5.39
CA ASN A 471 20.83 2.71 -4.79
C ASN A 471 19.85 2.45 -3.64
N ALA A 472 18.99 3.41 -3.27
CA ALA A 472 18.17 3.27 -2.06
C ALA A 472 17.22 2.04 -2.08
N PHE A 473 16.87 1.57 -3.28
CA PHE A 473 15.93 0.47 -3.47
C PHE A 473 16.60 -0.90 -3.65
N THR A 474 17.93 -1.01 -3.71
CA THR A 474 18.61 -2.29 -4.01
C THR A 474 18.33 -3.39 -2.99
N GLY A 475 17.96 -3.04 -1.75
CA GLY A 475 17.53 -4.03 -0.75
C GLY A 475 16.19 -4.71 -1.05
N PHE A 476 15.45 -4.28 -2.08
CA PHE A 476 14.16 -4.86 -2.46
C PHE A 476 14.28 -6.12 -3.30
N THR A 477 15.49 -6.44 -3.77
CA THR A 477 15.89 -7.78 -4.22
C THR A 477 17.03 -8.28 -3.36
N THR A 478 17.12 -9.60 -3.17
CA THR A 478 18.11 -10.20 -2.27
C THR A 478 19.55 -10.13 -2.81
N ASP A 479 19.73 -9.91 -4.10
CA ASP A 479 21.00 -9.77 -4.80
C ASP A 479 21.28 -8.33 -5.28
N GLY A 480 20.38 -7.39 -4.99
CA GLY A 480 20.50 -6.00 -5.41
C GLY A 480 20.30 -5.76 -6.90
N GLN A 481 19.95 -6.79 -7.69
CA GLN A 481 19.83 -6.71 -9.14
C GLN A 481 18.38 -6.65 -9.60
N ASN A 482 18.19 -6.15 -10.81
CA ASN A 482 16.92 -6.27 -11.53
C ASN A 482 16.58 -7.73 -11.79
N TYR A 483 15.29 -8.07 -11.74
CA TYR A 483 14.81 -9.46 -11.81
C TYR A 483 15.37 -10.41 -10.73
N GLY A 484 16.06 -9.88 -9.73
CA GLY A 484 16.56 -10.66 -8.61
C GLY A 484 15.42 -11.25 -7.77
N PRO A 485 15.71 -12.23 -6.89
CA PRO A 485 14.70 -12.77 -6.00
C PRO A 485 14.14 -11.66 -5.10
N MET A 486 12.82 -11.46 -5.15
CA MET A 486 12.13 -10.37 -4.46
C MET A 486 12.27 -10.50 -2.94
N ASN A 487 12.72 -9.42 -2.29
CA ASN A 487 12.85 -9.36 -0.83
C ASN A 487 11.55 -8.82 -0.21
N VAL A 488 10.51 -9.65 -0.19
CA VAL A 488 9.14 -9.26 0.20
C VAL A 488 8.57 -10.14 1.31
N SER A 489 7.54 -9.64 1.98
CA SER A 489 6.72 -10.38 2.95
C SER A 489 5.25 -10.40 2.51
N GLY A 490 4.59 -11.53 2.74
CA GLY A 490 3.19 -11.71 2.35
C GLY A 490 2.97 -11.80 0.83
N THR A 491 1.74 -11.58 0.42
CA THR A 491 1.30 -11.63 -0.99
C THR A 491 1.15 -10.21 -1.57
N TRP A 492 1.12 -10.10 -2.89
CA TRP A 492 0.81 -8.85 -3.58
C TRP A 492 -0.55 -8.33 -3.16
N ASP A 493 -0.60 -7.08 -2.72
CA ASP A 493 -1.82 -6.40 -2.27
C ASP A 493 -1.82 -4.96 -2.76
N TRP A 494 -2.03 -4.77 -4.08
CA TRP A 494 -1.92 -3.45 -4.73
C TRP A 494 -0.55 -2.79 -4.54
N GLY A 495 0.47 -3.60 -4.33
CA GLY A 495 1.82 -3.20 -3.95
C GLY A 495 2.55 -4.33 -3.23
N TRP A 496 3.77 -4.03 -2.79
CA TRP A 496 4.60 -4.95 -2.02
C TRP A 496 4.88 -4.42 -0.62
N ASN A 497 4.92 -5.34 0.34
CA ASN A 497 5.58 -5.14 1.63
C ASN A 497 7.03 -5.62 1.47
N PHE A 498 7.95 -4.71 1.15
CA PHE A 498 9.38 -5.04 1.06
C PHE A 498 9.95 -5.22 2.45
N ASN A 499 10.78 -6.25 2.65
CA ASN A 499 11.50 -6.43 3.89
C ASN A 499 12.53 -5.32 4.07
N ASN A 500 12.70 -4.80 5.29
CA ASN A 500 13.60 -3.70 5.56
C ASN A 500 15.10 -4.07 5.53
N LYS A 501 15.44 -5.37 5.50
CA LYS A 501 16.81 -5.87 5.37
C LYS A 501 16.79 -7.24 4.69
N ILE A 502 17.93 -7.62 4.10
CA ILE A 502 18.08 -8.90 3.38
C ILE A 502 18.18 -10.06 4.36
N THR A 503 18.90 -9.89 5.46
CA THR A 503 19.11 -10.92 6.48
C THR A 503 18.32 -10.59 7.74
N SER A 504 17.54 -11.55 8.23
CA SER A 504 16.75 -11.44 9.48
C SER A 504 15.87 -10.18 9.55
N PRO A 505 14.96 -9.96 8.58
CA PRO A 505 14.06 -8.82 8.58
C PRO A 505 13.17 -8.78 9.82
N ASP A 506 12.93 -7.57 10.32
CA ASP A 506 12.11 -7.32 11.51
C ASP A 506 10.97 -6.31 11.27
N ALA A 507 10.97 -5.62 10.12
CA ALA A 507 9.89 -4.76 9.70
C ALA A 507 9.72 -4.77 8.17
N PRO A 508 8.48 -4.73 7.64
CA PRO A 508 8.26 -4.42 6.24
C PRO A 508 8.02 -2.92 6.01
N VAL A 509 8.30 -2.46 4.79
CA VAL A 509 7.90 -1.16 4.26
C VAL A 509 6.96 -1.36 3.07
N TYR A 510 5.76 -0.75 3.14
CA TYR A 510 4.76 -0.89 2.08
C TYR A 510 4.97 0.13 0.97
N PHE A 511 5.16 -0.36 -0.25
CA PHE A 511 5.23 0.43 -1.48
C PHE A 511 4.01 0.12 -2.36
N PRO A 512 3.05 1.06 -2.50
CA PRO A 512 1.92 0.87 -3.38
C PRO A 512 2.32 0.88 -4.85
N ALA A 513 1.65 0.05 -5.64
CA ALA A 513 1.66 0.06 -7.10
C ALA A 513 0.79 1.22 -7.63
N SER A 514 1.25 2.45 -7.41
CA SER A 514 0.49 3.68 -7.69
C SER A 514 0.32 3.98 -9.19
N GLY A 515 0.88 3.14 -10.07
CA GLY A 515 0.90 3.36 -11.50
C GLY A 515 1.85 4.48 -11.91
N ARG A 516 1.58 5.10 -13.06
CA ARG A 516 2.32 6.24 -13.59
C ARG A 516 1.44 7.09 -14.51
N ARG A 517 1.90 8.30 -14.79
CA ARG A 517 1.33 9.19 -15.81
C ARG A 517 2.11 8.96 -17.11
N ASP A 518 1.40 8.53 -18.15
CA ASP A 518 2.05 8.10 -19.38
C ASP A 518 2.61 9.28 -20.18
N TYR A 519 3.80 9.11 -20.74
CA TYR A 519 4.49 10.18 -21.45
C TYR A 519 3.84 10.57 -22.78
N ASP A 520 3.05 9.68 -23.41
CA ASP A 520 2.50 9.94 -24.75
C ASP A 520 1.22 10.76 -24.72
N ASN A 521 0.39 10.60 -23.69
CA ASN A 521 -0.92 11.24 -23.62
C ASN A 521 -1.24 11.80 -22.23
N GLY A 522 -0.35 11.60 -21.26
CA GLY A 522 -0.56 11.99 -19.89
C GLY A 522 -1.54 11.09 -19.13
N PHE A 523 -2.27 10.14 -19.68
CA PHE A 523 -3.25 9.41 -18.86
C PHE A 523 -2.59 8.61 -17.74
N VAL A 524 -3.28 8.51 -16.61
CA VAL A 524 -2.85 7.65 -15.51
C VAL A 524 -3.13 6.20 -15.89
N GLN A 525 -2.10 5.35 -15.82
CA GLN A 525 -2.18 3.95 -16.24
C GLN A 525 -1.65 3.02 -15.16
N VAL A 526 -1.97 1.73 -15.28
CA VAL A 526 -1.37 0.60 -14.54
C VAL A 526 -1.44 0.71 -13.00
N VAL A 527 -2.40 1.49 -12.47
CA VAL A 527 -2.67 1.61 -11.03
C VAL A 527 -3.10 0.24 -10.48
N GLY A 528 -2.50 -0.18 -9.37
CA GLY A 528 -2.69 -1.50 -8.76
C GLY A 528 -1.86 -2.62 -9.39
N PHE A 529 -1.20 -2.36 -10.53
CA PHE A 529 -0.40 -3.34 -11.26
C PHE A 529 1.10 -3.04 -11.17
N TYR A 530 1.52 -1.79 -11.41
CA TYR A 530 2.94 -1.40 -11.42
C TYR A 530 3.24 -0.28 -10.42
N GLY A 531 4.38 -0.41 -9.74
CA GLY A 531 4.98 0.64 -8.94
C GLY A 531 6.16 1.27 -9.67
N HIS A 532 6.20 2.60 -9.69
CA HIS A 532 7.20 3.40 -10.37
C HIS A 532 7.64 4.52 -9.44
N TYR A 533 8.91 4.53 -9.04
CA TYR A 533 9.43 5.49 -8.06
C TYR A 533 10.72 6.14 -8.55
N TRP A 534 10.78 7.47 -8.51
CA TRP A 534 11.99 8.21 -8.86
C TRP A 534 13.06 8.15 -7.78
N SER A 535 14.31 8.23 -8.21
CA SER A 535 15.48 8.56 -7.39
C SER A 535 16.02 9.95 -7.75
N ALA A 536 16.88 10.52 -6.91
CA ALA A 536 17.44 11.86 -7.07
C ALA A 536 18.37 12.01 -8.30
N VAL A 537 19.02 10.91 -8.70
CA VAL A 537 20.09 10.90 -9.70
C VAL A 537 19.55 10.48 -11.08
N PRO A 538 19.93 11.17 -12.16
CA PRO A 538 19.59 10.72 -13.50
C PRO A 538 20.46 9.55 -13.97
N TYR A 539 19.91 8.70 -14.82
CA TYR A 539 20.66 7.62 -15.47
C TYR A 539 21.49 8.15 -16.65
N ASP A 540 20.90 9.05 -17.44
CA ASP A 540 21.53 9.77 -18.55
C ASP A 540 20.78 11.10 -18.80
N THR A 541 21.05 11.78 -19.91
CA THR A 541 20.43 13.06 -20.26
C THR A 541 18.92 12.99 -20.58
N TYR A 542 18.35 11.79 -20.68
CA TYR A 542 16.95 11.54 -21.06
C TYR A 542 16.16 10.82 -19.97
N SER A 543 16.84 10.04 -19.13
CA SER A 543 16.21 9.09 -18.21
C SER A 543 16.63 9.33 -16.76
N GLY A 544 15.68 9.16 -15.84
CA GLY A 544 15.93 9.15 -14.39
C GLY A 544 16.21 7.75 -13.87
N CYS A 545 17.06 7.62 -12.84
CA CYS A 545 17.13 6.37 -12.07
C CYS A 545 15.83 6.17 -11.29
N SER A 546 15.37 4.92 -11.23
CA SER A 546 14.07 4.60 -10.65
C SER A 546 14.01 3.18 -10.10
N LEU A 547 12.99 2.94 -9.29
CA LEU A 547 12.49 1.62 -8.96
C LEU A 547 11.27 1.30 -9.84
N PHE A 548 11.23 0.08 -10.37
CA PHE A 548 10.04 -0.53 -10.94
C PHE A 548 9.68 -1.82 -10.19
N PHE A 549 8.39 -2.10 -10.02
CA PHE A 549 7.95 -3.43 -9.58
C PHE A 549 6.54 -3.78 -10.06
N SER A 550 6.26 -5.08 -10.11
CA SER A 550 4.96 -5.69 -10.32
C SER A 550 4.79 -6.90 -9.40
N SER A 551 3.65 -7.59 -9.47
CA SER A 551 3.41 -8.82 -8.68
C SER A 551 4.38 -9.97 -9.00
N GLY A 552 5.14 -9.91 -10.09
CA GLY A 552 6.07 -10.98 -10.49
C GLY A 552 7.53 -10.56 -10.63
N ARG A 553 7.87 -9.29 -10.40
CA ARG A 553 9.21 -8.75 -10.67
C ARG A 553 9.48 -7.47 -9.88
N VAL A 554 10.74 -7.27 -9.50
CA VAL A 554 11.26 -6.02 -8.93
C VAL A 554 12.55 -5.64 -9.65
N ASP A 555 12.68 -4.37 -10.00
CA ASP A 555 13.85 -3.75 -10.61
C ASP A 555 14.29 -2.54 -9.78
N PRO A 556 15.20 -2.73 -8.81
CA PRO A 556 15.70 -1.62 -8.02
C PRO A 556 16.60 -0.66 -8.82
N HIS A 557 17.13 -1.11 -9.96
CA HIS A 557 17.96 -0.35 -10.89
C HIS A 557 17.24 -0.17 -12.23
N SER A 558 16.03 0.38 -12.20
CA SER A 558 15.31 0.75 -13.42
C SER A 558 15.78 2.14 -13.90
N ALA A 559 15.64 2.39 -15.20
CA ALA A 559 15.83 3.70 -15.81
C ALA A 559 14.67 3.95 -16.78
N ILE A 560 14.05 5.13 -16.68
CA ILE A 560 12.86 5.46 -17.47
C ILE A 560 12.88 6.95 -17.84
N GLY A 561 12.32 7.27 -19.00
CA GLY A 561 12.35 8.62 -19.57
C GLY A 561 11.78 9.66 -18.61
N GLY A 562 12.43 10.82 -18.50
CA GLY A 562 12.07 11.84 -17.52
C GLY A 562 10.67 12.44 -17.68
N SER A 563 10.06 12.30 -18.86
CA SER A 563 8.71 12.79 -19.17
C SER A 563 7.59 12.01 -18.48
N TYR A 564 7.84 10.78 -18.01
CA TYR A 564 6.85 10.04 -17.23
C TYR A 564 6.55 10.73 -15.90
N GLY A 565 5.30 10.67 -15.45
CA GLY A 565 4.93 11.04 -14.08
C GLY A 565 5.02 9.83 -13.16
N MET A 566 5.88 9.84 -12.15
CA MET A 566 6.07 8.71 -11.23
C MET A 566 6.03 9.13 -9.76
N SER A 567 5.82 8.14 -8.88
CA SER A 567 5.77 8.36 -7.44
C SER A 567 7.14 8.75 -6.87
N VAL A 568 7.11 9.34 -5.68
CA VAL A 568 8.29 9.62 -4.86
C VAL A 568 8.10 9.00 -3.49
N ARG A 569 9.14 8.33 -2.98
CA ARG A 569 9.20 7.87 -1.59
C ARG A 569 10.32 8.61 -0.86
N PRO A 570 10.02 9.68 -0.12
CA PRO A 570 11.03 10.50 0.53
C PRO A 570 11.85 9.69 1.55
N VAL A 571 13.11 10.11 1.72
CA VAL A 571 14.04 9.61 2.74
C VAL A 571 14.35 10.74 3.71
N ALA A 572 14.37 10.46 5.01
CA ALA A 572 14.69 11.47 6.01
C ALA A 572 16.13 11.96 5.85
N GLU A 573 16.31 13.27 5.94
CA GLU A 573 17.63 13.87 5.94
C GLU A 573 18.42 13.45 7.20
N PRO A 574 19.75 13.35 7.13
CA PRO A 574 20.58 13.18 8.31
C PRO A 574 20.36 14.36 9.26
N LYS A 575 20.01 14.08 10.52
CA LYS A 575 19.95 15.13 11.54
C LYS A 575 21.38 15.50 11.91
N THR A 576 21.83 16.68 11.49
CA THR A 576 23.06 17.26 12.06
C THR A 576 22.80 17.59 13.51
N ARG A 577 23.58 16.99 14.42
CA ARG A 577 23.52 17.31 15.85
C ARG A 577 23.90 18.78 16.02
N VAL A 578 22.98 19.60 16.51
CA VAL A 578 23.34 20.93 17.02
C VAL A 578 24.01 20.71 18.37
N THR A 579 25.34 20.61 18.38
CA THR A 579 26.11 20.74 19.61
C THR A 579 26.08 22.23 19.99
N PRO A 580 25.60 22.64 21.17
CA PRO A 580 25.66 24.03 21.59
C PRO A 580 27.11 24.53 21.50
N LYS A 581 27.35 25.63 20.76
CA LYS A 581 28.68 26.25 20.68
C LYS A 581 29.16 26.55 22.09
N THR A 582 30.31 26.01 22.49
CA THR A 582 31.07 26.56 23.61
C THR A 582 31.50 27.97 23.21
N PRO A 583 31.39 28.98 24.08
CA PRO A 583 31.80 30.34 23.73
C PRO A 583 33.30 30.35 23.37
N GLY A 584 33.65 30.60 22.10
CA GLY A 584 35.04 30.88 21.68
C GLY A 584 35.67 30.02 20.59
N SER A 585 34.98 29.09 19.92
CA SER A 585 35.55 28.37 18.76
C SER A 585 35.11 28.94 17.41
N THR A 586 36.05 29.01 16.45
CA THR A 586 35.87 29.64 15.12
C THR A 586 35.90 28.66 13.94
N GLU A 587 35.62 27.37 14.13
CA GLU A 587 35.54 26.42 13.01
C GLU A 587 34.21 25.67 13.02
N GLU A 588 33.52 25.70 11.87
CA GLU A 588 32.36 24.86 11.55
C GLU A 588 32.87 23.56 10.93
N ASP A 589 32.77 22.47 11.68
CA ASP A 589 33.06 21.13 11.18
C ASP A 589 31.83 20.59 10.43
N TRP A 590 31.98 20.42 9.11
CA TRP A 590 31.02 19.79 8.22
C TRP A 590 31.43 18.35 7.85
N SER A 591 32.21 17.67 8.71
CA SER A 591 32.56 16.27 8.49
C SER A 591 31.43 15.30 8.86
N SER A 592 31.27 14.35 7.95
CA SER A 592 30.19 13.40 7.71
C SER A 592 29.94 12.33 8.78
N ASN A 593 28.71 11.78 8.74
CA ASN A 593 28.36 10.38 9.01
C ASN A 593 28.86 9.76 10.32
N GLU A 594 28.08 9.94 11.40
CA GLU A 594 28.00 8.93 12.46
C GLU A 594 26.54 8.69 12.84
N ASP A 595 25.99 7.57 12.37
CA ASP A 595 24.83 6.90 12.99
C ASP A 595 25.35 6.30 14.31
N ILE A 596 25.15 7.00 15.43
CA ILE A 596 25.42 6.42 16.75
C ILE A 596 24.21 5.57 17.14
N ASP A 597 24.46 4.25 17.19
CA ASP A 597 23.55 3.23 17.71
C ASP A 597 23.19 3.56 19.16
N GLY A 598 21.90 3.70 19.45
CA GLY A 598 21.39 3.96 20.78
C GLY A 598 21.46 2.70 21.63
N GLY A 599 22.67 2.36 22.08
CA GLY A 599 22.89 1.37 23.12
C GLY A 599 22.31 1.85 24.46
N GLU A 600 21.65 0.91 25.14
CA GLU A 600 21.07 1.02 26.48
C GLU A 600 21.95 1.81 27.45
N ILE A 601 21.35 2.78 28.14
CA ILE A 601 21.91 3.29 29.39
C ILE A 601 21.15 2.59 30.51
N GLU A 602 21.78 1.60 31.10
CA GLU A 602 21.45 1.17 32.46
C GLU A 602 21.95 2.22 33.47
N ILE A 603 21.02 2.56 34.38
CA ILE A 603 21.09 3.39 35.61
C ILE A 603 21.09 4.91 35.42
#